data_AF-A0A8K0NER0-F1
#
_entry.id   AF-A0A8K0NER0-F1
#
_cell.length_a   1.000
_cell.length_b   1.000
_cell.length_c   1.000
_cell.angle_alpha   90.00
_cell.angle_beta   90.00
_cell.angle_gamma   90.00
#
_symmetry.space_group_name_H-M   'P 1'
#
loop_
_entity.id
_entity.type
_entity.pdbx_description
1 polymer ?
#
loop_
_entity_poly.entity_id
_entity_poly.type
_entity_poly.pdbx_seq_one_letter_code
_entity_poly.pdbx_strand_id
1 'polypeptide(L)'
;MDLWPEPFPIHHLNPTVRLKSAKKWKSWFHALKHAAYCYEIWERVDPALPEQDSDVLTRPPPLDLDELFAFVKEYSAKGFTMGDAIAFRGHRRKDDLYTYRELSNREDAMRAWIHESVDMYALTAAYDAVRSETGGGTVTLRRLVKHLKKRFSIWDT
;
A
#
# COMPACT_ATOMS: atom_id res chain seq x y z
N MET A 1 -14.74 25.20 3.75
CA MET A 1 -13.34 25.50 3.39
C MET A 1 -12.60 24.18 3.42
N ASP A 2 -12.52 23.54 2.26
CA ASP A 2 -11.75 22.32 2.06
C ASP A 2 -10.27 22.69 1.94
N LEU A 3 -9.52 22.48 3.02
CA LEU A 3 -8.06 22.49 3.01
C LEU A 3 -7.60 21.04 3.03
N TRP A 4 -7.79 20.36 1.90
CA TRP A 4 -6.98 19.19 1.60
C TRP A 4 -5.55 19.69 1.38
N PRO A 5 -4.54 19.15 2.07
CA PRO A 5 -3.16 19.46 1.72
C PRO A 5 -2.96 19.00 0.27
N GLU A 6 -2.50 19.92 -0.57
CA GLU A 6 -2.14 19.60 -1.95
C GLU A 6 -1.23 18.37 -1.97
N PRO A 7 -1.35 17.49 -2.98
CA PRO A 7 -0.45 16.36 -3.13
C PRO A 7 0.99 16.89 -3.09
N PHE A 8 1.80 16.35 -2.18
CA PHE A 8 3.21 16.69 -2.05
C PHE A 8 3.87 16.78 -3.44
N PRO A 9 4.59 17.87 -3.76
CA PRO A 9 5.11 18.09 -5.09
C PRO A 9 6.11 16.99 -5.47
N ILE A 10 5.78 16.19 -6.48
CA ILE A 10 6.63 15.16 -7.10
C ILE A 10 7.70 15.84 -7.97
N HIS A 11 8.46 16.79 -7.43
CA HIS A 11 9.42 17.59 -8.20
C HIS A 11 10.88 17.10 -8.13
N HIS A 12 11.14 15.93 -7.52
CA HIS A 12 12.49 15.37 -7.45
C HIS A 12 12.65 13.94 -8.00
N LEU A 13 11.59 13.35 -8.56
CA LEU A 13 11.69 12.08 -9.27
C LEU A 13 11.66 12.37 -10.75
N ASN A 14 12.83 12.37 -11.39
CA ASN A 14 12.99 12.60 -12.82
C ASN A 14 12.11 11.58 -13.60
N PRO A 15 10.97 11.97 -14.21
CA PRO A 15 10.01 11.02 -14.80
C PRO A 15 10.54 10.37 -16.09
N THR A 16 11.77 10.69 -16.50
CA THR A 16 12.28 10.41 -17.83
C THR A 16 12.95 9.05 -17.97
N VAL A 17 13.20 8.32 -16.89
CA VAL A 17 13.78 6.97 -16.98
C VAL A 17 12.67 5.93 -17.13
N ARG A 18 12.19 5.73 -18.36
CA ARG A 18 11.44 4.51 -18.68
C ARG A 18 12.37 3.31 -18.59
N LEU A 19 12.14 2.46 -17.61
CA LEU A 19 12.85 1.20 -17.43
C LEU A 19 12.49 0.25 -18.58
N LYS A 20 13.34 0.25 -19.61
CA LYS A 20 13.22 -0.58 -20.83
C LYS A 20 14.25 -1.70 -20.88
N SER A 21 15.29 -1.66 -20.06
CA SER A 21 16.40 -2.61 -20.09
C SER A 21 17.03 -2.79 -18.71
N ALA A 22 17.70 -3.93 -18.52
CA ALA A 22 18.39 -4.27 -17.28
C ALA A 22 19.51 -3.29 -16.90
N LYS A 23 20.19 -2.69 -17.90
CA LYS A 23 21.23 -1.67 -17.66
C LYS A 23 20.74 -0.49 -16.82
N LYS A 24 19.44 -0.19 -16.85
CA LYS A 24 18.83 0.91 -16.07
C LYS A 24 18.18 0.45 -14.77
N TRP A 25 18.11 -0.86 -14.53
CA TRP A 25 17.46 -1.46 -13.36
C TRP A 25 18.03 -0.94 -12.05
N LYS A 26 19.36 -1.00 -11.87
CA LYS A 26 19.99 -0.62 -10.60
C LYS A 26 19.71 0.83 -10.21
N SER A 27 19.78 1.76 -11.16
CA SER A 27 19.48 3.17 -10.94
C SER A 27 18.00 3.39 -10.65
N TRP A 28 17.12 2.78 -11.43
CA TRP A 28 15.67 2.86 -11.22
C TRP A 28 15.27 2.29 -9.86
N PHE A 29 15.82 1.14 -9.46
CA PHE A 29 15.53 0.51 -8.18
C PHE A 29 16.03 1.35 -7.01
N HIS A 30 17.16 2.04 -7.15
CA HIS A 30 17.64 2.98 -6.14
C HIS A 30 16.69 4.19 -6.00
N ALA A 31 16.18 4.72 -7.12
CA ALA A 31 15.18 5.79 -7.11
C ALA A 31 13.86 5.34 -6.47
N LEU A 32 13.38 4.12 -6.80
CA LEU A 32 12.22 3.50 -6.18
C LEU A 32 12.40 3.39 -4.66
N LYS A 33 13.57 2.88 -4.22
CA LYS A 33 13.90 2.75 -2.80
C LYS A 33 13.87 4.09 -2.08
N HIS A 34 14.47 5.12 -2.67
CA HIS A 34 14.45 6.46 -2.11
C HIS A 34 13.02 7.01 -2.02
N ALA A 35 12.23 6.92 -3.09
CA ALA A 35 10.84 7.36 -3.09
C ALA A 35 10.00 6.64 -2.02
N ALA A 36 10.13 5.32 -1.92
CA ALA A 36 9.39 4.52 -0.95
C ALA A 36 9.79 4.81 0.50
N TYR A 37 11.05 5.20 0.76
CA TYR A 37 11.43 5.72 2.08
C TYR A 37 10.81 7.08 2.37
N CYS A 38 10.76 8.00 1.39
CA CYS A 38 10.10 9.29 1.57
C CYS A 38 8.59 9.14 1.87
N TYR A 39 7.95 8.11 1.32
CA TYR A 39 6.56 7.76 1.62
C TYR A 39 6.40 6.85 2.86
N GLU A 40 7.50 6.47 3.53
CA GLU A 40 7.54 5.56 4.68
C GLU A 40 6.87 4.19 4.43
N ILE A 41 6.96 3.68 3.20
CA ILE A 41 6.36 2.41 2.79
C ILE A 41 7.39 1.41 2.24
N TRP A 42 8.70 1.65 2.41
CA TRP A 42 9.75 0.78 1.86
C TRP A 42 9.55 -0.70 2.21
N GLU A 43 9.20 -1.01 3.45
CA GLU A 43 8.96 -2.38 3.90
C GLU A 43 7.88 -3.10 3.06
N ARG A 44 6.90 -2.36 2.51
CA ARG A 44 5.82 -2.89 1.65
C ARG A 44 6.23 -3.05 0.17
N VAL A 45 7.36 -2.46 -0.20
CA VAL A 45 7.89 -2.43 -1.58
C VAL A 45 9.10 -3.35 -1.72
N ASP A 46 9.86 -3.57 -0.64
CA ASP A 46 11.14 -4.28 -0.67
C ASP A 46 11.01 -5.70 -1.24
N PRO A 47 11.58 -5.95 -2.44
CA PRO A 47 11.47 -7.26 -3.06
C PRO A 47 12.35 -8.33 -2.39
N ALA A 48 13.22 -7.97 -1.44
CA ALA A 48 14.06 -8.91 -0.72
C ALA A 48 13.34 -9.58 0.47
N LEU A 49 12.26 -8.98 0.98
CA LEU A 49 11.53 -9.52 2.13
C LEU A 49 10.47 -10.55 1.72
N PRO A 50 10.15 -11.56 2.57
CA PRO A 50 9.07 -12.51 2.29
C PRO A 50 7.71 -11.79 2.23
N GLU A 51 6.73 -12.38 1.54
CA GLU A 51 5.36 -11.84 1.56
C GLU A 51 4.77 -11.94 2.98
N GLN A 52 4.01 -10.93 3.38
CA GLN A 52 3.29 -10.91 4.65
C GLN A 52 1.82 -10.57 4.40
N ASP A 53 0.92 -11.07 5.24
CA ASP A 53 -0.51 -10.71 5.15
C ASP A 53 -0.74 -9.20 5.29
N SER A 54 0.13 -8.54 6.06
CA SER A 54 0.14 -7.09 6.23
C SER A 54 0.37 -6.33 4.93
N ASP A 55 0.96 -6.94 3.89
CA ASP A 55 1.13 -6.33 2.56
C ASP A 55 -0.20 -6.08 1.84
N VAL A 56 -1.27 -6.76 2.23
CA VAL A 56 -2.61 -6.50 1.71
C VAL A 56 -3.25 -5.42 2.56
N LEU A 57 -3.35 -4.21 2.00
CA LEU A 57 -4.05 -3.12 2.67
C LEU A 57 -5.54 -3.46 2.78
N THR A 58 -6.02 -3.62 4.01
CA THR A 58 -7.41 -4.01 4.29
C THR A 58 -8.14 -2.84 4.92
N ARG A 59 -9.30 -2.47 4.35
CA ARG A 59 -10.14 -1.42 4.91
C ARG A 59 -10.69 -1.88 6.27
N PRO A 60 -10.63 -1.04 7.32
CA PRO A 60 -11.25 -1.34 8.59
C PRO A 60 -12.74 -1.70 8.41
N PRO A 61 -13.21 -2.79 9.05
CA PRO A 61 -14.59 -3.24 8.90
C PRO A 61 -15.59 -2.19 9.44
N PRO A 62 -16.89 -2.31 9.08
CA PRO A 62 -17.94 -1.60 9.78
C PRO A 62 -17.96 -1.98 11.27
N LEU A 63 -18.58 -1.13 12.10
CA LEU A 63 -18.82 -1.50 13.49
C LEU A 63 -19.75 -2.72 13.53
N ASP A 64 -19.36 -3.74 14.29
CA ASP A 64 -20.17 -4.92 14.52
C ASP A 64 -21.07 -4.72 15.74
N LEU A 65 -22.36 -5.04 15.59
CA LEU A 65 -23.34 -4.93 16.67
C LEU A 65 -23.01 -5.92 17.80
N ASP A 66 -22.52 -7.11 17.47
CA ASP A 66 -22.19 -8.12 18.48
C ASP A 66 -20.99 -7.68 19.33
N GLU A 67 -19.98 -7.05 18.72
CA GLU A 67 -18.87 -6.42 19.43
C GLU A 67 -19.33 -5.27 20.34
N LEU A 68 -20.30 -4.47 19.88
CA LEU A 68 -20.86 -3.38 20.68
C LEU A 68 -21.65 -3.93 21.87
N PHE A 69 -22.45 -4.98 21.68
CA PHE A 69 -23.16 -5.65 22.78
C PHE A 69 -22.19 -6.29 23.78
N ALA A 70 -21.13 -6.93 23.30
CA ALA A 70 -20.08 -7.51 24.15
C ALA A 70 -19.39 -6.42 24.98
N PHE A 71 -19.07 -5.27 24.38
CA PHE A 71 -18.49 -4.13 25.09
C PHE A 71 -19.43 -3.59 26.17
N VAL A 72 -20.71 -3.36 25.87
CA VAL A 72 -21.67 -2.90 26.89
C VAL A 72 -21.80 -3.92 28.03
N LYS A 73 -21.82 -5.21 27.71
CA LYS A 73 -21.89 -6.27 28.72
C LYS A 73 -20.65 -6.26 29.63
N GLU A 74 -19.46 -6.12 29.06
CA GLU A 74 -18.18 -6.08 29.79
C GLU A 74 -18.11 -4.88 30.74
N TYR A 75 -18.61 -3.71 30.32
CA TYR A 75 -18.54 -2.46 31.09
C TYR A 75 -19.86 -2.10 31.81
N SER A 76 -20.83 -3.02 31.84
CA SER A 76 -22.16 -2.81 32.43
C SER A 76 -22.11 -2.42 33.91
N ALA A 77 -21.18 -3.00 34.68
CA ALA A 77 -20.95 -2.65 36.08
C ALA A 77 -20.46 -1.20 36.28
N LYS A 78 -19.99 -0.53 35.22
CA LYS A 78 -19.55 0.87 35.22
C LYS A 78 -20.60 1.81 34.64
N GLY A 79 -21.81 1.33 34.36
CA GLY A 79 -22.92 2.13 33.84
C GLY A 79 -22.79 2.52 32.37
N PHE A 80 -21.90 1.86 31.61
CA PHE A 80 -21.72 2.14 30.18
C PHE A 80 -22.97 1.78 29.39
N THR A 81 -23.35 2.68 28.48
CA THR A 81 -24.50 2.52 27.60
C THR A 81 -24.07 2.09 26.19
N MET A 82 -25.04 1.69 25.38
CA MET A 82 -24.82 1.48 23.95
C MET A 82 -24.32 2.76 23.24
N GLY A 83 -24.76 3.95 23.69
CA GLY A 83 -24.27 5.22 23.18
C GLY A 83 -22.76 5.40 23.41
N ASP A 84 -22.27 5.01 24.59
CA ASP A 84 -20.84 5.07 24.93
C ASP A 84 -20.02 4.07 24.10
N ALA A 85 -20.56 2.88 23.88
CA ALA A 85 -19.94 1.86 23.03
C ALA A 85 -19.78 2.35 21.57
N ILE A 86 -20.86 2.93 21.02
CA ILE A 86 -20.87 3.51 19.68
C ILE A 86 -19.88 4.67 19.59
N ALA A 87 -19.88 5.59 20.56
CA ALA A 87 -18.96 6.72 20.57
C ALA A 87 -17.49 6.27 20.63
N PHE A 88 -17.16 5.39 21.57
CA PHE A 88 -15.79 4.91 21.77
C PHE A 88 -15.26 4.12 20.57
N ARG A 89 -16.01 3.10 20.13
CA ARG A 89 -15.62 2.29 18.96
C ARG A 89 -15.67 3.09 17.67
N GLY A 90 -16.60 4.04 17.57
CA GLY A 90 -16.68 4.99 16.45
C GLY A 90 -15.44 5.86 16.33
N HIS A 91 -14.93 6.39 17.44
CA HIS A 91 -13.66 7.14 17.47
C HIS A 91 -12.49 6.28 17.02
N ARG A 92 -12.30 5.11 17.62
CA ARG A 92 -11.22 4.18 17.23
C ARG A 92 -11.28 3.82 15.75
N ARG A 93 -12.47 3.52 15.24
CA ARG A 93 -12.67 3.22 13.81
C ARG A 93 -12.35 4.42 12.92
N LYS A 94 -12.64 5.65 13.36
CA LYS A 94 -12.29 6.85 12.61
C LYS A 94 -10.77 6.99 12.47
N ASP A 95 -10.03 6.71 13.54
CA ASP A 95 -8.57 6.73 13.54
C ASP A 95 -8.00 5.63 12.62
N ASP A 96 -8.52 4.40 12.73
CA ASP A 96 -8.13 3.29 11.85
C ASP A 96 -8.40 3.62 10.36
N LEU A 97 -9.53 4.27 10.06
CA LEU A 97 -9.88 4.71 8.70
C LEU A 97 -8.97 5.84 8.21
N TYR A 98 -8.53 6.73 9.09
CA TYR A 98 -7.58 7.78 8.75
C TYR A 98 -6.23 7.16 8.35
N THR A 99 -5.69 6.26 9.17
CA THR A 99 -4.46 5.52 8.87
C THR A 99 -4.57 4.72 7.58
N TYR A 100 -5.69 4.03 7.36
CA TYR A 100 -5.93 3.29 6.12
C TYR A 100 -5.86 4.21 4.89
N ARG A 101 -6.53 5.38 4.93
CA ARG A 101 -6.55 6.33 3.81
C ARG A 101 -5.16 6.88 3.52
N GLU A 102 -4.43 7.22 4.58
CA GLU A 102 -3.08 7.73 4.44
C GLU A 102 -2.15 6.71 3.78
N LEU A 103 -2.19 5.45 4.23
CA LEU A 103 -1.44 4.35 3.61
C LEU A 103 -1.88 4.07 2.18
N SER A 104 -3.19 4.08 1.91
CA SER A 104 -3.73 3.89 0.55
C SER A 104 -3.20 4.96 -0.40
N ASN A 105 -3.23 6.22 0.00
CA ASN A 105 -2.74 7.33 -0.83
C ASN A 105 -1.24 7.19 -1.14
N ARG A 106 -0.45 6.75 -0.16
CA ARG A 106 0.99 6.48 -0.34
C ARG A 106 1.22 5.32 -1.31
N GLU A 107 0.44 4.24 -1.21
CA GLU A 107 0.50 3.13 -2.18
C GLU A 107 0.11 3.57 -3.59
N ASP A 108 -0.97 4.35 -3.72
CA ASP A 108 -1.46 4.84 -5.01
C ASP A 108 -0.44 5.75 -5.69
N ALA A 109 0.19 6.66 -4.94
CA ALA A 109 1.29 7.48 -5.44
C ALA A 109 2.46 6.61 -5.95
N MET A 110 2.82 5.55 -5.22
CA MET A 110 3.87 4.62 -5.63
C MET A 110 3.48 3.83 -6.89
N ARG A 111 2.22 3.38 -6.99
CA ARG A 111 1.71 2.69 -8.19
C ARG A 111 1.76 3.61 -9.41
N ALA A 112 1.33 4.85 -9.27
CA ALA A 112 1.40 5.86 -10.33
C ALA A 112 2.86 6.07 -10.78
N TRP A 113 3.79 6.21 -9.82
CA TRP A 113 5.20 6.37 -10.15
C TRP A 113 5.78 5.14 -10.88
N ILE A 114 5.46 3.93 -10.45
CA ILE A 114 5.88 2.70 -11.15
C ILE A 114 5.28 2.67 -12.56
N HIS A 115 4.00 3.03 -12.70
CA HIS A 115 3.31 3.06 -14.00
C HIS A 115 3.95 4.06 -14.98
N GLU A 116 4.39 5.21 -14.49
CA GLU A 116 5.04 6.24 -15.32
C GLU A 116 6.50 5.90 -15.66
N SER A 117 7.19 5.18 -14.78
CA SER A 117 8.63 4.91 -14.88
C SER A 117 9.00 3.53 -15.45
N VAL A 118 8.04 2.62 -15.62
CA VAL A 118 8.26 1.28 -16.19
C VAL A 118 7.61 1.19 -17.57
N ASP A 119 8.27 0.49 -18.51
CA ASP A 119 7.65 0.22 -19.80
C ASP A 119 6.35 -0.60 -19.66
N MET A 120 5.30 -0.20 -20.38
CA MET A 120 3.96 -0.78 -20.25
C MET A 120 3.94 -2.29 -20.50
N TYR A 121 4.75 -2.81 -21.44
CA TYR A 121 4.81 -4.25 -21.71
C TYR A 121 5.40 -5.02 -20.51
N ALA A 122 6.47 -4.50 -19.93
CA ALA A 122 7.08 -5.10 -18.74
C ALA A 122 6.14 -5.03 -17.53
N LEU A 123 5.42 -3.91 -17.38
CA LEU A 123 4.46 -3.70 -16.30
C LEU A 123 3.28 -4.66 -16.42
N THR A 124 2.63 -4.74 -17.58
CA THR A 124 1.49 -5.66 -17.81
C THR A 124 1.90 -7.11 -17.57
N ALA A 125 3.06 -7.53 -18.09
CA ALA A 125 3.56 -8.89 -17.86
C ALA A 125 3.78 -9.19 -16.37
N ALA A 126 4.25 -8.21 -15.58
CA ALA A 126 4.40 -8.38 -14.14
C ALA A 126 3.05 -8.49 -13.43
N TYR A 127 2.06 -7.66 -13.81
CA TYR A 127 0.70 -7.75 -13.27
C TYR A 127 0.04 -9.09 -13.57
N ASP A 128 0.14 -9.57 -14.82
CA ASP A 128 -0.45 -10.85 -15.23
C ASP A 128 0.19 -12.03 -14.49
N ALA A 129 1.53 -12.00 -14.31
CA ALA A 129 2.23 -13.00 -13.52
C ALA A 129 1.74 -13.03 -12.07
N VAL A 130 1.59 -11.86 -11.42
CA VAL A 130 1.07 -11.80 -10.06
C VAL A 130 -0.37 -12.32 -9.99
N ARG A 131 -1.25 -11.89 -10.90
CA ARG A 131 -2.65 -12.34 -10.91
C ARG A 131 -2.77 -13.83 -11.13
N SER A 132 -1.93 -14.42 -11.99
CA SER A 132 -1.92 -15.87 -12.20
C SER A 132 -1.48 -16.64 -10.95
N GLU A 133 -0.49 -16.13 -10.21
CA GLU A 133 -0.01 -16.74 -8.96
C GLU A 133 -1.01 -16.61 -7.81
N THR A 134 -1.79 -15.53 -7.76
CA THR A 134 -2.76 -15.26 -6.68
C THR A 134 -4.18 -15.77 -6.98
N GLY A 135 -4.40 -16.42 -8.12
CA GLY A 135 -5.75 -16.79 -8.56
C GLY A 135 -6.67 -15.59 -8.78
N GLY A 136 -6.10 -14.45 -9.17
CA GLY A 136 -6.82 -13.19 -9.36
C GLY A 136 -6.92 -12.31 -8.11
N GLY A 137 -6.27 -12.68 -7.00
CA GLY A 137 -6.18 -11.87 -5.78
C GLY A 137 -5.41 -10.55 -5.93
N THR A 138 -5.42 -9.75 -4.86
CA THR A 138 -4.83 -8.40 -4.81
C THR A 138 -3.34 -8.37 -5.18
N VAL A 139 -2.95 -7.42 -6.04
CA VAL A 139 -1.55 -7.20 -6.43
C VAL A 139 -0.89 -6.22 -5.47
N THR A 140 -0.05 -6.74 -4.57
CA THR A 140 0.75 -5.91 -3.64
C THR A 140 1.94 -5.27 -4.35
N LEU A 141 2.42 -4.14 -3.84
CA LEU A 141 3.61 -3.47 -4.37
C LEU A 141 4.85 -4.38 -4.30
N ARG A 142 5.03 -5.10 -3.19
CA ARG A 142 6.10 -6.08 -3.00
C ARG A 142 6.14 -7.12 -4.12
N ARG A 143 5.00 -7.74 -4.44
CA ARG A 143 4.91 -8.75 -5.51
C ARG A 143 5.23 -8.17 -6.87
N LEU A 144 4.65 -7.00 -7.16
CA LEU A 144 4.89 -6.31 -8.42
C LEU A 144 6.40 -6.03 -8.61
N VAL A 145 7.06 -5.49 -7.59
CA VAL A 145 8.50 -5.16 -7.65
C VAL A 145 9.37 -6.41 -7.66
N LYS A 146 8.98 -7.51 -6.99
CA LYS A 146 9.66 -8.81 -7.10
C LYS A 146 9.66 -9.33 -8.53
N HIS A 147 8.52 -9.26 -9.22
CA HIS A 147 8.39 -9.71 -10.60
C HIS A 147 9.17 -8.83 -11.57
N LEU A 148 9.13 -7.51 -11.37
CA LEU A 148 9.98 -6.58 -12.12
C LEU A 148 11.47 -6.88 -11.88
N LYS A 149 11.88 -7.11 -10.63
CA LYS A 149 13.26 -7.49 -10.29
C LYS A 149 13.68 -8.74 -11.03
N LYS A 150 12.92 -9.83 -10.92
CA LYS A 150 13.23 -11.09 -11.64
C LYS A 150 13.44 -10.83 -13.14
N ARG A 151 12.53 -10.08 -13.77
CA ARG A 151 12.59 -9.79 -15.21
C ARG A 151 13.85 -9.03 -15.61
N PHE A 152 14.24 -8.03 -14.83
CA PHE A 152 15.34 -7.14 -15.18
C PHE A 152 16.70 -7.57 -14.61
N SER A 153 16.75 -8.40 -13.56
CA SER A 153 18.00 -8.91 -12.99
C SER A 153 18.56 -10.12 -13.73
N ILE A 154 17.76 -10.79 -14.58
CA ILE A 154 18.21 -11.94 -15.40
C ILE A 154 19.24 -11.54 -16.46
N TRP A 155 19.37 -10.25 -16.79
CA TRP A 155 20.27 -9.76 -17.86
C TRP A 155 21.55 -9.08 -17.35
N ASP A 156 21.86 -9.24 -16.06
CA ASP A 156 23.14 -8.80 -15.46
C ASP A 156 24.22 -9.93 -15.46
N THR A 157 23.94 -11.06 -16.12
CA THR A 157 24.91 -12.15 -16.45
C THR A 157 25.20 -12.18 -17.93
#